data_AF-A0A382QEJ4-F1
#
_entry.id   AF-A0A382QEJ4-F1
#
_cell.length_a   1.000
_cell.length_b   1.000
_cell.length_c   1.000
_cell.angle_alpha   90.00
_cell.angle_beta   90.00
_cell.angle_gamma   90.00
#
_symmetry.space_group_name_H-M   'P 1'
#
loop_
_entity.id
_entity.type
_entity.pdbx_description
1 polymer ?
#
loop_
_entity_poly.entity_id
_entity_poly.type
_entity_poly.pdbx_seq_one_letter_code
_entity_poly.pdbx_strand_id
1 'polypeptide(L)'
;NGKVIVKTNRNNIIVKKPNRPNYVKKPFLKRRGFVWINGYWGWSGHTYIWIDGFWERERHGFHWHDGYWEETPHGFYWIEGYWCDIY
;
A
#
# COMPACT_ATOMS: atom_id res chain seq x y z
N ASN A 1 -16.44 -12.64 -11.30
CA ASN A 1 -16.69 -11.56 -10.31
C ASN A 1 -15.56 -11.56 -9.30
N GLY A 2 -14.41 -11.00 -9.67
CA GLY A 2 -13.19 -11.00 -8.87
C GLY A 2 -13.36 -10.20 -7.58
N LYS A 3 -13.06 -10.84 -6.44
CA LYS A 3 -13.18 -10.25 -5.12
C LYS A 3 -11.95 -9.40 -4.83
N VAL A 4 -12.07 -8.08 -4.92
CA VAL A 4 -11.02 -7.14 -4.51
C VAL A 4 -11.22 -6.78 -3.04
N ILE A 5 -10.20 -6.98 -2.21
CA ILE A 5 -10.23 -6.59 -0.80
C ILE A 5 -9.48 -5.27 -0.63
N VAL A 6 -10.11 -4.15 -1.00
CA VAL A 6 -9.54 -2.81 -0.83
C VAL A 6 -9.81 -2.31 0.58
N LYS A 7 -8.76 -1.91 1.30
CA LYS A 7 -8.90 -1.11 2.53
C LYS A 7 -8.79 0.37 2.15
N THR A 8 -9.89 1.11 2.29
CA THR A 8 -9.94 2.54 1.92
C THR A 8 -9.95 3.43 3.15
N ASN A 9 -8.96 4.32 3.27
CA ASN A 9 -8.88 5.33 4.34
C ASN A 9 -9.51 6.68 3.93
N ARG A 10 -10.68 6.66 3.26
CA ARG A 10 -11.32 7.86 2.66
C ARG A 10 -11.61 8.99 3.64
N ASN A 11 -11.74 8.70 4.93
CA ASN A 11 -11.98 9.71 5.96
C ASN A 11 -10.69 10.39 6.46
N ASN A 12 -9.52 9.89 6.06
CA ASN A 12 -8.22 10.37 6.51
C ASN A 12 -7.56 11.22 5.41
N ILE A 13 -8.15 12.37 5.13
CA ILE A 13 -7.68 13.29 4.08
C ILE A 13 -6.64 14.25 4.68
N ILE A 14 -5.53 14.43 3.97
CA ILE A 14 -4.50 15.42 4.27
C ILE A 14 -4.37 16.44 3.13
N VAL A 15 -4.17 17.71 3.46
CA VAL A 15 -4.05 18.78 2.46
C VAL A 15 -2.66 18.78 1.79
N LYS A 16 -1.62 18.33 2.51
CA LYS A 16 -0.23 18.28 2.03
C LYS A 16 0.38 16.91 2.30
N LYS A 17 0.91 16.25 1.26
CA LYS A 17 1.62 14.96 1.38
C LYS A 17 2.84 15.10 2.32
N PRO A 18 3.09 14.13 3.22
CA PRO A 18 4.27 14.18 4.06
C PRO A 18 5.52 13.95 3.21
N ASN A 19 6.67 14.46 3.66
CA ASN A 19 7.93 14.20 2.97
C ASN A 19 8.24 12.71 3.00
N ARG A 20 8.43 12.10 1.82
CA ARG A 20 8.80 10.68 1.72
C ARG A 20 10.15 10.47 2.41
N PRO A 21 10.24 9.64 3.46
CA PRO A 21 11.51 9.38 4.11
C PRO A 21 12.39 8.48 3.22
N ASN A 22 13.66 8.36 3.60
CA ASN A 22 14.50 7.29 3.07
C ASN A 22 13.84 5.95 3.41
N TYR A 23 13.61 5.12 2.39
CA TYR A 23 12.88 3.87 2.53
C TYR A 23 13.71 2.69 2.05
N VAL A 24 13.39 1.51 2.56
CA VAL A 24 13.98 0.26 2.08
C VAL A 24 13.58 0.01 0.63
N LYS A 25 14.55 0.10 -0.28
CA LYS A 25 14.34 -0.27 -1.68
C LYS A 25 14.06 -1.77 -1.79
N LYS A 26 13.23 -2.13 -2.76
CA LYS A 26 12.94 -3.53 -3.10
C LYS A 26 14.25 -4.32 -3.22
N PRO A 27 14.44 -5.41 -2.45
CA PRO A 27 15.60 -6.28 -2.60
C PRO A 27 15.65 -6.88 -4.00
N PHE A 28 16.85 -7.03 -4.56
CA PHE A 28 17.05 -7.71 -5.85
C PHE A 28 16.75 -9.21 -5.76
N LEU A 29 16.88 -9.80 -4.56
CA LEU A 29 16.62 -11.22 -4.35
C LEU A 29 15.12 -11.52 -4.45
N LYS A 30 14.73 -12.45 -5.32
CA LYS A 30 13.38 -13.04 -5.27
C LYS A 30 13.34 -14.09 -4.17
N ARG A 31 12.32 -14.04 -3.32
CA ARG A 31 12.05 -15.06 -2.30
C ARG A 31 10.85 -15.92 -2.73
N ARG A 32 11.08 -17.20 -3.02
CA ARG A 32 10.00 -18.13 -3.44
C ARG A 32 8.91 -18.19 -2.37
N GLY A 33 7.64 -18.13 -2.76
CA GLY A 33 6.51 -18.15 -1.82
C GLY A 33 6.17 -16.80 -1.18
N PHE A 34 6.85 -15.72 -1.58
CA PHE A 34 6.68 -14.40 -1.00
C PHE A 34 6.66 -13.32 -2.07
N VAL A 35 5.91 -12.27 -1.81
CA VAL A 35 5.88 -11.04 -2.60
C VAL A 35 6.53 -9.93 -1.79
N TRP A 36 7.28 -9.07 -2.47
CA TRP A 36 7.78 -7.86 -1.83
C TRP A 36 6.67 -6.81 -1.85
N ILE A 37 6.21 -6.42 -0.68
CA ILE A 37 5.33 -5.28 -0.47
C ILE A 37 6.22 -4.05 -0.42
N ASN A 38 6.02 -3.09 -1.34
CA ASN A 38 6.76 -1.84 -1.28
C ASN A 38 6.39 -1.07 -0.02
N GLY A 39 7.31 -0.25 0.49
CA GLY A 39 6.97 0.65 1.60
C GLY A 39 5.79 1.55 1.20
N TYR A 40 4.92 1.83 2.15
CA TYR A 40 3.64 2.49 1.92
C TYR A 40 3.31 3.46 3.05
N TRP A 41 2.32 4.30 2.82
CA TRP A 41 1.81 5.20 3.85
C TRP A 41 0.74 4.49 4.68
N GLY A 42 0.97 4.36 5.98
CA GLY A 42 -0.04 3.87 6.93
C GLY A 42 -0.66 5.05 7.69
N TRP A 43 -1.94 4.95 8.02
CA TRP A 43 -2.57 5.93 8.91
C TRP A 43 -2.26 5.61 10.36
N SER A 44 -1.71 6.57 11.11
CA SER A 44 -1.39 6.41 12.53
C SER A 44 -2.55 6.71 13.48
N GLY A 45 -3.70 7.17 12.96
CA GLY A 45 -4.78 7.76 13.74
C GLY A 45 -4.84 9.29 13.61
N HIS A 46 -3.70 9.93 13.32
CA HIS A 46 -3.61 11.40 13.21
C HIS A 46 -2.92 11.88 11.93
N THR A 47 -1.98 11.10 11.38
CA THR A 47 -1.24 11.45 10.17
C THR A 47 -0.82 10.20 9.41
N TYR A 48 -0.32 10.39 8.19
CA TYR A 48 0.31 9.31 7.44
C TYR A 48 1.77 9.18 7.85
N ILE A 49 2.15 7.96 8.22
CA ILE A 49 3.53 7.56 8.51
C ILE A 49 4.01 6.58 7.45
N TRP A 50 5.30 6.63 7.15
CA TRP A 50 5.89 5.67 6.23
C TRP A 50 6.13 4.35 6.93
N ILE A 51 5.70 3.26 6.30
CA ILE A 51 5.97 1.89 6.72
C ILE A 51 6.92 1.30 5.69
N ASP A 52 8.05 0.76 6.16
CA ASP A 52 9.03 0.15 5.28
C ASP A 52 8.50 -1.12 4.61
N GLY A 53 9.01 -1.37 3.41
CA GLY A 53 8.64 -2.56 2.64
C GLY A 53 9.07 -3.84 3.35
N PHE A 54 8.34 -4.92 3.11
CA PHE A 54 8.58 -6.21 3.72
C PHE A 54 8.19 -7.36 2.79
N TRP A 55 8.66 -8.56 3.13
CA TRP A 55 8.24 -9.79 2.46
C TRP A 55 6.94 -10.30 3.09
N GLU A 56 5.87 -10.34 2.30
CA GLU A 56 4.61 -10.95 2.67
C GLU A 56 4.46 -12.30 1.98
N ARG A 57 3.82 -13.27 2.63
CA ARG A 57 3.53 -14.55 1.98
C ARG A 57 2.64 -14.35 0.77
N GLU A 58 3.00 -14.97 -0.35
CA GLU A 58 2.15 -14.94 -1.53
C GLU A 58 0.82 -15.64 -1.25
N ARG A 59 -0.25 -15.12 -1.86
CA ARG A 59 -1.58 -15.70 -1.75
C ARG A 59 -1.91 -16.36 -3.07
N HIS A 60 -2.14 -17.68 -3.04
CA HIS A 60 -2.47 -18.44 -4.24
C HIS A 60 -3.72 -17.88 -4.92
N GLY A 61 -3.63 -17.59 -6.22
CA GLY A 61 -4.72 -17.00 -6.99
C GLY A 61 -4.89 -15.49 -6.83
N PHE A 62 -4.02 -14.80 -6.08
CA PHE A 62 -4.08 -13.34 -5.91
C PHE A 62 -2.77 -12.68 -6.30
N HIS A 63 -2.88 -11.48 -6.86
CA HIS A 63 -1.76 -10.58 -7.06
C HIS A 63 -1.84 -9.43 -6.06
N TRP A 64 -0.68 -8.99 -5.57
CA TRP A 64 -0.57 -7.80 -4.75
C TRP A 64 -0.54 -6.56 -5.65
N HIS A 65 -1.38 -5.59 -5.31
CA HIS A 65 -1.33 -4.26 -5.87
C HIS A 65 -0.85 -3.28 -4.80
N ASP A 66 0.21 -2.53 -5.09
CA ASP A 66 0.72 -1.53 -4.15
C ASP A 66 -0.32 -0.43 -3.91
N GLY A 67 -0.28 0.10 -2.70
CA GLY A 67 -1.08 1.26 -2.32
C GLY A 67 -0.64 2.51 -3.07
N TYR A 68 -1.52 3.50 -3.13
CA TYR A 68 -1.29 4.73 -3.88
C TYR A 68 -2.04 5.91 -3.26
N TRP A 69 -1.57 7.12 -3.56
CA TRP A 69 -2.27 8.34 -3.19
C TRP A 69 -3.41 8.58 -4.17
N GLU A 70 -4.61 8.73 -3.64
CA GLU A 70 -5.76 9.26 -4.37
C GLU A 70 -5.87 10.77 -4.09
N GLU A 71 -6.15 11.54 -5.13
CA GLU A 71 -6.44 12.96 -5.03
C GLU A 71 -7.94 13.20 -4.99
N THR A 72 -8.35 14.19 -4.19
CA THR A 72 -9.73 14.64 -4.03
C THR A 72 -9.76 16.16 -4.04
N PRO A 73 -10.93 16.79 -4.26
CA PRO A 73 -11.06 18.25 -4.17
C PRO A 73 -10.61 18.85 -2.82
N HIS A 74 -10.54 18.04 -1.76
CA HIS A 74 -10.21 18.48 -0.40
C HIS A 74 -8.80 18.07 0.05
N GLY A 75 -8.00 17.44 -0.81
CA GLY A 75 -6.66 16.96 -0.50
C GLY A 75 -6.39 15.54 -0.97
N PHE A 76 -5.53 14.83 -0.27
CA PHE A 76 -5.05 13.50 -0.63
C PHE A 76 -5.35 12.49 0.47
N TYR A 77 -5.66 11.26 0.10
CA TYR A 77 -5.70 10.14 1.03
C TYR A 77 -4.98 8.92 0.42
N TRP A 78 -4.49 8.03 1.28
CA TRP A 78 -3.82 6.83 0.83
C TRP A 78 -4.82 5.68 0.70
N ILE A 79 -4.82 5.04 -0.47
CA ILE A 79 -5.46 3.75 -0.67
C ILE A 79 -4.43 2.70 -0.31
N GLU A 80 -4.74 1.88 0.69
CA GLU A 80 -3.84 0.80 1.12
C GLU A 80 -3.70 -0.22 0.01
N GLY A 81 -2.52 -0.83 -0.08
CA GLY A 81 -2.31 -1.93 -1.02
C GLY A 81 -3.23 -3.10 -0.71
N TYR A 82 -3.58 -3.85 -1.75
CA TYR A 82 -4.58 -4.90 -1.64
C TYR A 82 -4.24 -6.11 -2.49
N TRP A 83 -4.90 -7.22 -2.13
CA TRP A 83 -4.89 -8.43 -2.92
C TRP A 83 -6.09 -8.42 -3.86
N CYS A 84 -5.83 -8.69 -5.12
CA CYS A 84 -6.83 -8.84 -6.17
C CYS A 84 -6.69 -10.21 -6.80
N ASP A 85 -7.82 -10.86 -7.03
CA ASP A 85 -7.88 -12.16 -7.69
C ASP A 85 -7.25 -12.06 -9.10
N ILE A 86 -6.66 -13.15 -9.56
CA ILE A 86 -6.06 -13.25 -10.90
C ILE A 86 -7.13 -13.69 -11.93
N TYR A 87 -8.34 -14.05 -11.48
CA TYR A 87 -9.46 -14.54 -12.32
C TYR A 87 -10.74 -13.68 -12.24
#